data_AF-A0A0S8CF55-F1
#
_entry.id   AF-A0A0S8CF55-F1
#
_cell.length_a   1.000
_cell.length_b   1.000
_cell.length_c   1.000
_cell.angle_alpha   90.00
_cell.angle_beta   90.00
_cell.angle_gamma   90.00
#
_symmetry.space_group_name_H-M   'P 1'
#
loop_
_entity.id
_entity.type
_entity.pdbx_description
1 polymer ?
#
loop_
_entity_poly.entity_id
_entity_poly.type
_entity_poly.pdbx_seq_one_letter_code
_entity_poly.pdbx_strand_id
1 'polypeptide(L)'
;MNDKARHIRERFKDKGHIIDLLMVEDPEFLTLCEDFDACVDALRHWTDSKEPEAEARVNEYSTIIEELEEEITQALAAVPPGRQG
;
A
#
# COMPACT_ATOMS: atom_id res chain seq x y z
N MET A 1 -2.72 3.25 17.35
CA MET A 1 -1.76 2.94 16.28
C MET A 1 -2.58 2.80 15.02
N ASN A 2 -2.35 3.60 13.97
CA ASN A 2 -3.14 3.49 12.76
C ASN A 2 -2.84 2.14 12.09
N ASP A 3 -3.79 1.21 12.16
CA ASP A 3 -3.85 -0.05 11.41
C ASP A 3 -3.89 0.16 9.89
N LYS A 4 -3.97 1.41 9.44
CA LYS A 4 -4.18 1.86 8.06
C LYS A 4 -3.03 1.56 7.07
N ALA A 5 -1.91 1.04 7.56
CA ALA A 5 -0.71 0.75 6.76
C ALA A 5 -0.11 -0.60 7.16
N ARG A 6 -0.98 -1.55 7.54
CA ARG A 6 -0.51 -2.85 8.01
C ARG A 6 0.05 -3.64 6.85
N HIS A 7 -0.67 -3.68 5.72
CA HIS A 7 -0.26 -4.46 4.56
C HIS A 7 1.00 -3.88 3.92
N ILE A 8 1.11 -2.54 3.88
CA ILE A 8 2.32 -1.92 3.30
C ILE A 8 3.58 -2.15 4.15
N ARG A 9 3.48 -2.09 5.49
CA ARG A 9 4.61 -2.42 6.38
C ARG A 9 5.01 -3.90 6.29
N GLU A 10 4.05 -4.80 6.05
CA GLU A 10 4.34 -6.21 5.79
C GLU A 10 4.99 -6.43 4.43
N ARG A 11 4.62 -5.63 3.43
CA ARG A 11 5.19 -5.70 2.08
C ARG A 11 6.63 -5.18 2.03
N PHE A 12 6.93 -4.13 2.80
CA PHE A 12 8.20 -3.42 2.83
C PHE A 12 8.85 -3.43 4.22
N LYS A 13 9.03 -4.63 4.80
CA LYS A 13 9.53 -4.80 6.18
C LYS A 13 10.87 -4.09 6.42
N ASP A 14 11.77 -4.13 5.45
CA ASP A 14 13.09 -3.50 5.52
C ASP A 14 13.05 -1.96 5.49
N LYS A 15 11.92 -1.36 5.09
CA LYS A 15 11.74 0.10 4.96
C LYS A 15 10.74 0.67 5.97
N GLY A 16 10.35 -0.10 6.99
CA GLY A 16 9.31 0.30 7.95
C GLY A 16 9.53 1.67 8.59
N HIS A 17 10.77 2.00 8.98
CA HIS A 17 11.09 3.32 9.55
C HIS A 17 10.86 4.47 8.57
N ILE A 18 11.23 4.29 7.29
CA ILE A 18 11.06 5.31 6.25
C ILE A 18 9.57 5.50 5.94
N ILE A 19 8.80 4.40 5.90
CA ILE A 19 7.35 4.42 5.70
C ILE A 19 6.69 5.21 6.83
N ASP A 20 7.00 4.90 8.09
CA ASP A 20 6.44 5.61 9.24
C ASP A 20 6.80 7.11 9.22
N LEU A 21 8.01 7.46 8.80
CA LEU A 21 8.43 8.86 8.64
C LEU A 21 7.62 9.56 7.54
N LEU A 22 7.54 8.97 6.34
CA LEU A 22 6.81 9.55 5.21
C LEU A 22 5.32 9.67 5.50
N MET A 23 4.71 8.71 6.18
CA MET A 23 3.29 8.79 6.58
C MET A 23 2.99 9.98 7.52
N VAL A 24 4.00 10.48 8.25
CA VAL A 24 3.86 11.63 9.14
C VAL A 24 4.20 12.94 8.43
N GLU A 25 5.24 12.93 7.58
CA GLU A 25 5.73 14.13 6.89
C GLU A 25 4.95 14.45 5.60
N ASP A 26 4.41 13.42 4.93
CA ASP A 26 3.84 13.52 3.58
C ASP A 26 2.39 12.96 3.56
N PRO A 27 1.37 13.84 3.55
CA PRO A 27 -0.03 13.42 3.59
C PRO A 27 -0.48 12.73 2.30
N GLU A 28 0.20 12.97 1.18
CA GLU A 28 -0.08 12.30 -0.09
C GLU A 28 0.39 10.84 -0.01
N PHE A 29 1.59 10.59 0.50
CA PHE A 29 2.10 9.25 0.79
C PHE A 29 1.26 8.51 1.82
N LEU A 30 0.75 9.20 2.85
CA LEU A 30 -0.21 8.61 3.78
C LEU A 30 -1.46 8.13 3.04
N THR A 31 -2.04 8.97 2.18
CA THR A 31 -3.22 8.62 1.37
C THR A 31 -2.93 7.42 0.47
N LEU A 32 -1.76 7.41 -0.19
CA LEU A 32 -1.30 6.31 -1.03
C LEU A 32 -1.20 4.98 -0.25
N CYS A 33 -0.69 5.02 0.98
CA CYS A 33 -0.66 3.86 1.86
C CYS A 33 -2.05 3.39 2.28
N GLU A 34 -2.98 4.33 2.56
CA GLU A 34 -4.37 4.02 2.89
C GLU A 34 -5.09 3.35 1.71
N ASP A 35 -4.89 3.87 0.50
CA ASP A 35 -5.47 3.31 -0.73
C ASP A 35 -4.93 1.89 -0.99
N PHE A 36 -3.64 1.66 -0.76
CA PHE A 36 -3.04 0.34 -0.87
C PHE A 36 -3.66 -0.66 0.11
N ASP A 37 -3.74 -0.32 1.40
CA ASP A 37 -4.31 -1.21 2.42
C ASP A 37 -5.78 -1.50 2.11
N ALA A 38 -6.56 -0.50 1.68
CA ALA A 38 -7.96 -0.65 1.28
C ALA A 38 -8.11 -1.58 0.06
N CYS A 39 -7.25 -1.44 -0.95
CA CYS A 39 -7.28 -2.31 -2.13
C CYS A 39 -6.91 -3.76 -1.77
N VAL A 40 -5.93 -3.98 -0.88
CA VAL A 40 -5.56 -5.32 -0.42
C VAL A 40 -6.72 -5.98 0.35
N ASP A 41 -7.40 -5.23 1.21
CA ASP A 41 -8.58 -5.75 1.93
C ASP A 41 -9.75 -6.03 0.97
N ALA A 42 -9.97 -5.17 -0.03
CA ALA A 42 -10.96 -5.41 -1.09
C ALA A 42 -10.61 -6.65 -1.92
N LEU A 43 -9.36 -6.79 -2.36
CA LEU A 43 -8.89 -7.96 -3.10
C LEU A 43 -9.13 -9.25 -2.31
N ARG A 44 -8.81 -9.26 -1.01
CA ARG A 44 -9.09 -10.41 -0.13
C ARG A 44 -10.57 -10.73 -0.05
N HIS A 45 -11.41 -9.71 0.08
CA HIS A 45 -12.86 -9.89 0.11
C HIS A 45 -13.39 -10.50 -1.20
N TRP A 46 -12.99 -9.94 -2.35
CA TRP A 46 -13.43 -10.41 -3.66
C TRP A 46 -12.89 -11.80 -4.00
N THR A 47 -11.70 -12.15 -3.50
CA THR A 47 -11.13 -13.50 -3.68
C THR A 47 -11.95 -14.59 -2.98
N ASP A 48 -12.58 -14.27 -1.84
CA ASP A 48 -13.47 -15.20 -1.11
C ASP A 48 -14.94 -15.13 -1.61
N SER A 49 -15.29 -14.06 -2.33
CA SER A 49 -16.64 -13.82 -2.81
C SER A 49 -17.07 -14.84 -3.89
N LYS A 50 -18.36 -15.19 -3.86
CA LYS A 50 -19.01 -16.04 -4.88
C LYS A 50 -19.84 -15.23 -5.86
N GLU A 51 -19.74 -13.91 -5.80
CA GLU A 51 -20.45 -13.03 -6.71
C GLU A 51 -19.92 -13.19 -8.14
N PRO A 52 -20.78 -13.02 -9.15
CA PRO A 52 -20.37 -13.18 -10.55
C PRO A 52 -19.30 -12.17 -10.98
N GLU A 53 -19.19 -11.03 -10.30
CA GLU A 53 -18.17 -10.01 -10.56
C GLU A 53 -16.85 -10.25 -9.80
N ALA A 54 -16.77 -11.26 -8.93
CA ALA A 54 -15.61 -11.51 -8.07
C ALA A 54 -14.31 -11.63 -8.87
N GLU A 55 -14.31 -12.40 -9.96
CA GLU A 55 -13.12 -12.56 -10.81
C GLU A 55 -12.69 -11.24 -11.46
N ALA A 56 -13.65 -10.46 -11.96
CA ALA A 56 -13.36 -9.16 -12.57
C ALA A 56 -12.81 -8.17 -11.53
N ARG A 57 -13.40 -8.13 -10.33
CA ARG A 57 -12.94 -7.31 -9.21
C ARG A 57 -11.56 -7.72 -8.74
N VAL A 58 -11.28 -9.01 -8.62
CA VAL A 58 -9.95 -9.51 -8.27
C VAL A 58 -8.90 -9.03 -9.27
N ASN A 59 -9.20 -9.11 -10.58
CA ASN A 59 -8.28 -8.63 -11.61
C ASN A 59 -8.08 -7.11 -11.55
N GLU A 60 -9.15 -6.34 -11.35
CA GLU A 60 -9.12 -4.89 -11.21
C GLU A 60 -8.28 -4.47 -9.99
N TYR A 61 -8.60 -4.98 -8.80
CA TYR A 61 -7.87 -4.65 -7.58
C TYR A 61 -6.41 -5.13 -7.61
N SER A 62 -6.12 -6.28 -8.23
CA SER A 62 -4.74 -6.74 -8.40
C SER A 62 -3.91 -5.73 -9.21
N THR A 63 -4.47 -5.24 -10.32
CA THR A 63 -3.80 -4.24 -11.17
C THR A 63 -3.57 -2.94 -10.41
N ILE A 64 -4.58 -2.46 -9.68
CA ILE A 64 -4.45 -1.24 -8.86
C ILE A 64 -3.39 -1.41 -7.77
N ILE A 65 -3.33 -2.57 -7.11
CA ILE A 65 -2.31 -2.85 -6.10
C ILE A 65 -0.91 -2.81 -6.69
N GLU A 66 -0.72 -3.34 -7.90
CA GLU A 66 0.58 -3.28 -8.61
C GLU A 66 0.98 -1.83 -8.88
N GLU A 67 0.06 -1.01 -9.40
CA GLU A 67 0.32 0.43 -9.65
C GLU A 67 0.65 1.19 -8.36
N LEU A 68 -0.11 0.96 -7.29
CA LEU A 68 0.13 1.58 -5.98
C LEU A 68 1.49 1.14 -5.40
N GLU A 69 1.87 -0.12 -5.57
CA GLU A 69 3.16 -0.63 -5.11
C GLU A 69 4.34 0.01 -5.85
N GLU A 70 4.20 0.25 -7.15
CA GLU A 70 5.20 0.98 -7.95
C GLU A 70 5.36 2.42 -7.45
N GLU A 71 4.26 3.15 -7.27
CA GLU A 71 4.28 4.54 -6.76
C GLU A 71 4.88 4.62 -5.35
N ILE A 72 4.54 3.69 -4.45
CA ILE A 72 5.13 3.63 -3.12
C ILE A 72 6.63 3.32 -3.20
N THR A 73 7.04 2.42 -4.09
CA THR A 73 8.45 2.09 -4.30
C THR A 73 9.23 3.31 -4.80
N GLN A 74 8.66 4.09 -5.71
CA GLN A 74 9.23 5.32 -6.22
C GLN A 74 9.36 6.38 -5.12
N ALA A 75 8.32 6.57 -4.31
CA ALA A 75 8.36 7.49 -3.17
C ALA A 75 9.44 7.10 -2.16
N LEU A 76 9.58 5.79 -1.85
CA LEU A 76 10.61 5.28 -0.96
C LEU A 76 12.03 5.41 -1.54
N ALA A 77 12.19 5.34 -2.86
CA ALA A 77 13.47 5.56 -3.54
C ALA A 77 13.85 7.04 -3.63
N ALA A 78 12.87 7.95 -3.62
CA ALA A 78 13.09 9.39 -3.61
C ALA A 78 13.60 9.91 -2.25
N VAL A 79 13.50 9.12 -1.17
CA VAL A 79 14.01 9.50 0.15
C VAL A 79 15.54 9.48 0.13
N PRO A 80 16.21 10.63 0.41
CA PRO A 80 17.66 10.68 0.41
C PRO A 80 18.26 9.85 1.55
N PRO A 81 19.42 9.19 1.35
CA PRO A 81 19.98 8.26 2.31
C PRO A 81 20.36 8.87 3.66
N GLY A 82 20.49 10.20 3.75
CA GLY A 82 20.76 10.94 4.98
C GLY A 82 19.56 11.14 5.91
N ARG A 83 18.36 10.73 5.50
CA ARG A 83 17.11 10.84 6.29
C ARG A 83 16.76 9.56 7.07
N GLN A 84 17.64 8.55 7.04
CA GLN A 84 17.45 7.22 7.65
C GLN A 84 17.97 7.12 9.10
N GLY A 85 18.41 8.24 9.69
CA GLY A 85 19.14 8.31 10.96
C GLY A 85 18.27 8.66 12.15
#